data_AF-A0A7Y7P011-F1
#
_entry.id   AF-A0A7Y7P011-F1
#
_cell.length_a   1.000
_cell.length_b   1.000
_cell.length_c   1.000
_cell.angle_alpha   90.00
_cell.angle_beta   90.00
_cell.angle_gamma   90.00
#
_symmetry.space_group_name_H-M   'P 1'
#
loop_
_entity.id
_entity.type
_entity.pdbx_description
1 polymer ?
#
loop_
_entity_poly.entity_id
_entity_poly.type
_entity_poly.pdbx_seq_one_letter_code
_entity_poly.pdbx_strand_id
1 'polypeptide(L)'
;MNILNRIHLIALGASLLLIQLSCSTTTDKKVDKSTLQEKAKVSINNWVRKHPEEYKKYKPISFEDFTVRYEKTELTHYLSDKIEEEQAKPTVNKHVLDSLKNLLENNKGLLMGYTIIHKYHTKSVTGEVINHKDLVFLDTIFRIATILEPDAYDMILDQKIIFRPDSLEKK
;
A
#
# COMPACT_ATOMS: atom_id res chain seq x y z
N MET A 1 -70.36 0.73 28.36
CA MET A 1 -69.69 -0.53 28.04
C MET A 1 -68.39 -0.18 27.32
N ASN A 2 -67.27 -0.42 27.99
CA ASN A 2 -65.99 0.27 27.81
C ASN A 2 -65.20 -0.20 26.58
N ILE A 3 -65.03 0.68 25.59
CA ILE A 3 -64.03 0.53 24.52
C ILE A 3 -62.74 1.29 24.86
N LEU A 4 -62.75 2.15 25.89
CA LEU A 4 -61.62 3.00 26.28
C LEU A 4 -60.54 2.31 27.15
N ASN A 5 -60.74 1.04 27.55
CA ASN A 5 -59.84 0.35 28.51
C ASN A 5 -58.95 -0.72 27.89
N ARG A 6 -58.79 -0.76 26.56
CA ARG A 6 -57.87 -1.71 25.89
C ARG A 6 -56.67 -1.07 25.20
N ILE A 7 -56.55 0.26 25.20
CA ILE A 7 -55.48 0.96 24.46
C ILE A 7 -54.29 1.31 25.37
N HIS A 8 -54.43 1.24 26.69
CA HIS A 8 -53.33 1.52 27.64
C HIS A 8 -52.40 0.33 27.95
N LEU A 9 -52.61 -0.84 27.33
CA LEU A 9 -51.77 -2.03 27.53
C LEU A 9 -50.86 -2.35 26.34
N ILE A 10 -50.65 -1.39 25.44
CA ILE A 10 -49.64 -1.45 24.37
C ILE A 10 -48.59 -0.32 24.53
N ALA A 11 -48.75 0.54 25.55
CA ALA A 11 -47.86 1.69 25.80
C ALA A 11 -46.83 1.44 26.91
N LEU A 12 -46.55 0.18 27.26
CA LEU A 12 -45.57 -0.20 28.29
C LEU A 12 -44.71 -1.38 27.82
N GLY A 13 -44.05 -1.20 26.69
CA GLY A 13 -43.12 -2.18 26.14
C GLY A 13 -42.48 -1.63 24.88
N ALA A 14 -41.17 -1.49 24.91
CA ALA A 14 -40.31 -1.04 23.80
C ALA A 14 -40.08 0.48 23.64
N SER A 15 -40.09 1.24 24.74
CA SER A 15 -39.20 2.40 24.89
C SER A 15 -37.78 1.90 25.23
N LEU A 16 -37.10 1.25 24.28
CA LEU A 16 -35.69 0.82 24.39
C LEU A 16 -35.14 0.43 23.00
N LEU A 17 -35.25 1.33 22.03
CA LEU A 17 -34.65 1.17 20.69
C LEU A 17 -34.03 2.49 20.21
N LEU A 18 -33.34 3.17 21.12
CA LEU A 18 -32.39 4.23 20.80
C LEU A 18 -31.08 3.87 21.50
N ILE A 19 -29.96 4.11 20.81
CA ILE A 19 -28.57 3.71 21.13
C ILE A 19 -28.18 2.33 20.57
N GLN A 20 -28.34 2.17 19.27
CA GLN A 20 -27.30 1.53 18.45
C GLN A 20 -26.82 2.60 17.46
N LEU A 21 -26.24 3.68 18.00
CA LEU A 21 -25.22 4.41 17.24
C LEU A 21 -24.15 3.35 16.96
N SER A 22 -24.17 2.81 15.74
CA SER A 22 -23.08 2.00 15.21
C SER A 22 -21.84 2.89 15.23
N CYS A 23 -21.17 2.89 16.38
CA CYS A 23 -19.74 3.05 16.46
C CYS A 23 -19.20 1.93 15.58
N SER A 24 -19.03 2.21 14.29
CA SER A 24 -18.09 1.47 13.48
C SER A 24 -16.74 1.81 14.07
N THR A 25 -16.37 1.11 15.15
CA THR A 25 -15.00 0.68 15.29
C THR A 25 -14.73 -0.09 14.01
N THR A 26 -14.23 0.63 13.00
CA THR A 26 -13.38 0.04 11.99
C THR A 26 -12.33 -0.68 12.79
N THR A 27 -12.60 -1.96 13.03
CA THR A 27 -11.59 -2.89 13.44
C THR A 27 -10.65 -2.80 12.25
N ASP A 28 -9.58 -2.04 12.41
CA ASP A 28 -8.42 -2.12 11.55
C ASP A 28 -8.01 -3.59 11.63
N LYS A 29 -8.60 -4.40 10.76
CA LYS A 29 -8.11 -5.72 10.45
C LYS A 29 -6.72 -5.42 9.95
N LYS A 30 -5.72 -5.54 10.83
CA LYS A 30 -4.31 -5.47 10.48
C LYS A 30 -4.17 -6.41 9.30
N VAL A 31 -4.10 -5.82 8.11
CA VAL A 31 -4.03 -6.59 6.88
C VAL A 31 -2.71 -7.32 6.99
N ASP A 32 -2.78 -8.65 7.05
CA ASP A 32 -1.62 -9.47 7.28
C ASP A 32 -0.60 -9.22 6.16
N LYS A 33 0.62 -8.83 6.54
CA LYS A 33 1.71 -8.56 5.59
C LYS A 33 1.97 -9.77 4.70
N SER A 34 1.83 -10.99 5.23
CA SER A 34 1.97 -12.22 4.45
C SER A 34 0.97 -12.28 3.28
N THR A 35 -0.28 -11.88 3.54
CA THR A 35 -1.33 -11.86 2.53
C THR A 35 -1.06 -10.82 1.42
N LEU A 36 -0.53 -9.65 1.78
CA LEU A 36 -0.19 -8.61 0.81
C LEU A 36 1.01 -8.99 -0.05
N GLN A 37 2.01 -9.64 0.54
CA GLN A 37 3.17 -10.15 -0.19
C GLN A 37 2.76 -11.22 -1.21
N GLU A 38 1.83 -12.09 -0.85
CA GLU A 38 1.32 -13.11 -1.78
C GLU A 38 0.54 -12.46 -2.95
N LYS A 39 -0.31 -11.47 -2.68
CA LYS A 39 -1.00 -10.72 -3.75
C LYS A 39 -0.04 -10.04 -4.72
N ALA A 40 1.05 -9.45 -4.20
CA ALA A 40 2.10 -8.86 -5.02
C ALA A 40 2.78 -9.91 -5.91
N LYS A 41 3.20 -11.05 -5.34
CA LYS A 41 3.81 -12.16 -6.08
C LYS A 41 2.91 -12.68 -7.20
N VAL A 42 1.64 -12.91 -6.90
CA VAL A 42 0.64 -13.37 -7.89
C VAL A 42 0.53 -12.36 -9.03
N SER A 43 0.46 -11.07 -8.71
CA SER A 43 0.30 -10.01 -9.71
C SER A 43 1.53 -9.89 -10.62
N ILE A 44 2.73 -9.97 -10.05
CA ILE A 44 3.98 -9.96 -10.82
C ILE A 44 4.08 -11.18 -11.74
N ASN A 45 3.83 -12.37 -11.21
CA ASN A 45 3.88 -13.58 -12.03
C ASN A 45 2.83 -13.55 -13.15
N ASN A 46 1.65 -12.97 -12.90
CA ASN A 46 0.62 -12.80 -13.94
C ASN A 46 1.02 -11.79 -14.99
N TRP A 47 1.66 -10.68 -14.62
CA TRP A 47 2.20 -9.71 -15.56
C TRP A 47 3.27 -10.33 -16.46
N VAL A 48 4.24 -11.01 -15.86
CA VAL A 48 5.32 -11.71 -16.58
C VAL A 48 4.75 -12.69 -17.60
N ARG A 49 3.74 -13.49 -17.22
CA ARG A 49 3.07 -14.43 -18.13
C ARG A 49 2.36 -13.75 -19.31
N LYS A 50 1.87 -12.52 -19.12
CA LYS A 50 1.21 -11.74 -20.18
C LYS A 50 2.19 -11.07 -21.14
N HIS A 51 3.47 -10.96 -20.77
CA HIS A 51 4.53 -10.33 -21.57
C HIS A 51 5.66 -11.31 -21.91
N PRO A 52 5.37 -12.46 -22.56
CA PRO A 52 6.35 -13.53 -22.75
C PRO A 52 7.55 -13.13 -23.60
N GLU A 53 7.43 -12.11 -24.45
CA GLU A 53 8.52 -11.61 -25.28
C GLU A 53 9.60 -10.88 -24.48
N GLU A 54 9.21 -10.16 -23.43
CA GLU A 54 10.12 -9.45 -22.52
C GLU A 54 10.76 -10.41 -21.50
N TYR A 55 9.99 -11.44 -21.10
CA TYR A 55 10.36 -12.36 -20.03
C TYR A 55 10.68 -13.78 -20.53
N LYS A 56 11.45 -13.90 -21.62
CA LYS A 56 11.80 -15.18 -22.23
C LYS A 56 12.52 -16.12 -21.26
N LYS A 57 11.98 -17.33 -21.10
CA LYS A 57 12.48 -18.36 -20.16
C LYS A 57 12.68 -17.80 -18.74
N TYR A 58 11.77 -16.93 -18.32
CA TYR A 58 11.71 -16.38 -16.97
C TYR A 58 11.76 -17.47 -15.91
N LYS A 59 12.57 -17.23 -14.87
CA LYS A 59 12.54 -17.99 -13.65
C LYS A 59 12.75 -17.06 -12.46
N PRO A 60 11.82 -17.04 -11.49
CA PRO A 60 11.94 -16.21 -10.30
C PRO A 60 13.10 -16.71 -9.44
N ILE A 61 13.86 -15.78 -8.87
CA ILE A 61 14.88 -16.07 -7.85
C ILE A 61 14.31 -15.71 -6.49
N SER A 62 13.87 -14.46 -6.32
CA SER A 62 13.29 -14.00 -5.06
C SER A 62 12.34 -12.82 -5.26
N PHE A 63 11.41 -12.69 -4.33
CA PHE A 63 10.60 -11.50 -4.11
C PHE A 63 11.01 -10.98 -2.75
N GLU A 64 11.61 -9.79 -2.70
CA GLU A 64 11.97 -9.16 -1.43
C GLU A 64 10.71 -8.69 -0.67
N ASP A 65 10.90 -8.07 0.48
CA ASP A 65 9.79 -7.53 1.25
C ASP A 65 9.17 -6.34 0.52
N PHE A 66 7.84 -6.31 0.45
CA PHE A 66 7.14 -5.18 -0.12
C PHE A 66 7.15 -4.01 0.87
N THR A 67 7.34 -2.81 0.34
CA THR A 67 7.29 -1.56 1.08
C THR A 67 6.00 -0.82 0.73
N VAL A 68 5.27 -0.36 1.74
CA VAL A 68 4.06 0.45 1.54
C VAL A 68 4.46 1.87 1.14
N ARG A 69 3.80 2.43 0.13
CA ARG A 69 4.09 3.78 -0.37
C ARG A 69 2.93 4.70 -0.08
N TYR A 70 3.23 5.81 0.60
CA TYR A 70 2.29 6.88 0.89
C TYR A 70 2.68 8.13 0.11
N GLU A 71 1.71 8.98 -0.16
CA GLU A 71 1.93 10.29 -0.75
C GLU A 71 2.84 11.12 0.15
N LYS A 72 3.89 11.74 -0.45
CA LYS A 72 4.67 12.78 0.22
C LYS A 72 3.88 14.09 0.22
N THR A 73 3.21 14.36 1.32
CA THR A 73 2.66 15.69 1.63
C THR A 73 3.77 16.63 2.10
N GLU A 74 3.51 17.95 2.08
CA GLU A 74 4.44 18.95 2.62
C GLU A 74 4.82 18.66 4.08
N LEU A 75 3.86 18.23 4.90
CA LEU A 75 4.12 17.85 6.30
C LEU A 75 5.02 16.61 6.38
N THR A 76 4.75 15.56 5.61
CA THR A 76 5.59 14.36 5.64
C THR A 76 6.99 14.62 5.09
N HIS A 77 7.13 15.50 4.10
CA HIS A 77 8.42 15.94 3.60
C HIS A 77 9.20 16.68 4.68
N TYR A 78 8.58 17.69 5.29
CA TYR A 78 9.17 18.44 6.40
C TYR A 78 9.60 17.51 7.56
N LEU A 79 8.76 16.54 7.93
CA LEU A 79 9.09 15.59 8.99
C LEU A 79 10.24 14.66 8.59
N SER A 80 10.30 14.20 7.34
CA SER A 80 11.43 13.44 6.79
C SER A 80 12.73 14.24 6.84
N ASP A 81 12.71 15.50 6.40
CA ASP A 81 13.87 16.39 6.45
C ASP A 81 14.36 16.56 7.89
N LYS A 82 13.45 16.78 8.85
CA LYS A 82 13.81 16.90 10.28
C LYS A 82 14.36 15.61 10.88
N ILE A 83 13.89 14.45 10.43
CA ILE A 83 14.45 13.15 10.82
C ILE A 83 15.88 13.03 10.31
N GLU A 84 16.12 13.34 9.04
CA GLU A 84 17.45 13.28 8.42
C GLU A 84 18.42 14.27 9.07
N GLU A 85 17.98 15.52 9.31
CA GLU A 85 18.74 16.54 10.03
C GLU A 85 19.15 16.05 11.43
N GLU A 86 18.23 15.44 12.20
CA GLU A 86 18.52 14.94 13.55
C GLU A 86 19.46 13.73 13.52
N GLN A 87 19.35 12.86 12.50
CA GLN A 87 20.24 11.71 12.31
C GLN A 87 21.65 12.12 11.89
N ALA A 88 21.79 13.22 11.15
CA ALA A 88 23.07 13.75 10.70
C ALA A 88 23.86 14.47 11.80
N LYS A 89 23.24 14.76 12.96
CA LYS A 89 23.93 15.44 14.07
C LYS A 89 25.03 14.56 14.66
N PRO A 90 26.18 15.14 15.08
CA PRO A 90 27.26 14.40 15.75
C PRO A 90 26.80 13.67 17.02
N THR A 91 25.74 14.16 17.66
CA THR A 91 25.08 13.50 18.78
C THR A 91 23.58 13.49 18.53
N VAL A 92 23.05 12.32 18.20
CA VAL A 92 21.63 12.11 17.88
C VAL A 92 20.79 12.17 19.14
N ASN A 93 19.81 13.07 19.20
CA ASN A 93 18.81 13.06 20.26
C ASN A 93 17.73 12.02 19.93
N LYS A 94 17.87 10.83 20.53
CA LYS A 94 16.94 9.71 20.32
C LYS A 94 15.48 10.07 20.64
N HIS A 95 15.23 10.87 21.67
CA HIS A 95 13.86 11.23 22.06
C HIS A 95 13.18 12.10 21.00
N VAL A 96 13.90 13.09 20.49
CA VAL A 96 13.42 13.95 19.39
C VAL A 96 13.22 13.12 18.13
N LEU A 97 14.18 12.26 17.79
CA LEU A 97 14.09 11.38 16.62
C LEU A 97 12.86 10.46 16.69
N ASP A 98 12.63 9.81 17.84
CA ASP A 98 11.48 8.92 18.02
C ASP A 98 10.15 9.69 17.98
N SER A 99 10.12 10.92 18.52
CA SER A 99 8.96 11.81 18.42
C SER A 99 8.65 12.18 16.98
N LEU A 100 9.67 12.58 16.20
CA LEU A 100 9.51 12.92 14.78
C LEU A 100 9.06 11.72 13.95
N LYS A 101 9.62 10.53 14.19
CA LYS A 101 9.19 9.28 13.53
C LYS A 101 7.74 8.93 13.86
N ASN A 102 7.34 9.06 15.13
CA ASN A 102 5.95 8.83 15.53
C ASN A 102 4.99 9.84 14.89
N LEU A 103 5.38 11.11 14.80
CA LEU A 103 4.58 12.13 14.10
C LEU A 103 4.44 11.79 12.61
N LEU A 104 5.52 11.36 11.95
CA LEU A 104 5.46 10.92 10.56
C LEU A 104 4.53 9.72 10.39
N GLU A 105 4.61 8.73 11.28
CA GLU A 105 3.76 7.54 11.24
C GLU A 105 2.28 7.86 11.45
N ASN A 106 1.97 8.88 12.25
CA ASN A 106 0.59 9.32 12.52
C ASN A 106 0.02 10.26 11.45
N ASN A 107 0.87 10.85 10.60
CA ASN A 107 0.48 11.84 9.58
C ASN A 107 0.83 11.37 8.17
N LYS A 108 0.78 10.05 7.91
CA LYS A 108 1.01 9.52 6.57
C LYS A 108 0.01 10.08 5.58
N GLY A 109 0.49 10.39 4.36
CA GLY A 109 -0.36 10.80 3.25
C GLY A 109 -1.26 9.66 2.74
N LEU A 110 -1.92 9.88 1.60
CA LEU A 110 -2.74 8.86 0.97
C LEU A 110 -1.89 7.63 0.60
N LEU A 111 -2.42 6.42 0.81
CA LEU A 111 -1.78 5.20 0.34
C LEU A 111 -1.75 5.21 -1.20
N MET A 112 -0.54 5.22 -1.76
CA MET A 112 -0.33 5.20 -3.20
C MET A 112 -0.20 3.78 -3.76
N GLY A 113 0.27 2.85 -2.95
CA GLY A 113 0.45 1.47 -3.37
C GLY A 113 1.62 0.81 -2.65
N TYR A 114 2.32 -0.05 -3.38
CA TYR A 114 3.35 -0.93 -2.84
C TYR A 114 4.53 -1.01 -3.80
N THR A 115 5.74 -1.16 -3.27
CA THR A 115 6.92 -1.47 -4.08
C THR A 115 7.54 -2.76 -3.63
N ILE A 116 8.05 -3.56 -4.55
CA ILE A 116 8.74 -4.81 -4.24
C ILE A 116 9.92 -5.00 -5.20
N ILE A 117 11.07 -5.36 -4.65
CA ILE A 117 12.22 -5.74 -5.47
C ILE A 117 12.05 -7.19 -5.88
N HIS A 118 12.05 -7.43 -7.18
CA HIS A 118 11.94 -8.74 -7.76
C HIS A 118 13.23 -9.12 -8.49
N LYS A 119 13.84 -10.24 -8.06
CA LYS A 119 15.02 -10.82 -8.69
C LYS A 119 14.60 -12.04 -9.49
N TYR A 120 15.04 -12.10 -10.73
CA TYR A 120 14.74 -13.19 -11.64
C TYR A 120 15.82 -13.30 -12.71
N HIS A 121 15.77 -14.37 -13.49
CA HIS A 121 16.60 -14.48 -14.68
C HIS A 121 15.76 -14.72 -15.93
N THR A 122 16.21 -14.20 -17.06
CA THR A 122 15.69 -14.52 -18.39
C THR A 122 16.79 -15.20 -19.21
N LYS A 123 16.44 -15.70 -20.39
CA LYS A 123 17.42 -16.12 -21.38
C LYS A 123 17.29 -15.30 -22.65
N SER A 124 18.44 -14.83 -23.14
CA SER A 124 18.53 -14.18 -24.44
C SER A 124 18.22 -15.16 -25.57
N VAL A 125 18.11 -14.63 -26.79
CA VAL A 125 17.98 -15.45 -28.02
C VAL A 125 19.21 -16.35 -28.26
N THR A 126 20.39 -15.97 -27.75
CA THR A 126 21.62 -16.78 -27.82
C THR A 126 21.69 -17.85 -26.73
N GLY A 127 20.74 -17.85 -25.78
CA GLY A 127 20.67 -18.81 -24.68
C GLY A 127 21.42 -18.38 -23.41
N GLU A 128 22.06 -17.21 -23.44
CA GLU A 128 22.73 -16.60 -22.30
C GLU A 128 21.73 -16.27 -21.19
N VAL A 129 22.11 -16.52 -19.94
CA VAL A 129 21.28 -16.20 -18.76
C VAL A 129 21.53 -14.75 -18.36
N ILE A 130 20.48 -13.93 -18.40
CA ILE A 130 20.52 -12.54 -17.97
C ILE A 130 19.87 -12.45 -16.59
N ASN A 131 20.59 -11.87 -15.63
CA ASN A 131 20.08 -11.63 -14.29
C ASN A 131 19.44 -10.25 -14.20
N HIS A 132 18.24 -10.20 -13.66
CA HIS A 132 17.48 -8.97 -13.48
C HIS A 132 17.20 -8.74 -12.00
N LYS A 133 17.16 -7.45 -11.64
CA LYS A 133 16.74 -6.98 -10.34
C LYS A 133 15.91 -5.75 -10.60
N ASP A 134 14.60 -5.87 -10.50
CA ASP A 134 13.68 -4.79 -10.83
C ASP A 134 12.92 -4.33 -9.59
N LEU A 135 12.68 -3.03 -9.51
CA LEU A 135 11.73 -2.44 -8.59
C LEU A 135 10.36 -2.38 -9.25
N VAL A 136 9.44 -3.22 -8.77
CA VAL A 136 8.07 -3.24 -9.25
C VAL A 136 7.21 -2.35 -8.37
N PHE A 137 6.52 -1.39 -8.99
CA PHE A 137 5.49 -0.59 -8.33
C PHE A 137 4.11 -1.17 -8.62
N LEU A 138 3.36 -1.41 -7.56
CA LEU A 138 2.00 -1.92 -7.55
C LEU A 138 1.07 -0.83 -7.03
N ASP A 139 -0.06 -0.63 -7.69
CA ASP A 139 -1.11 0.24 -7.15
C ASP A 139 -1.77 -0.36 -5.89
N THR A 140 -2.74 0.36 -5.32
CA THR A 140 -3.45 -0.07 -4.10
C THR A 140 -4.29 -1.35 -4.27
N ILE A 141 -4.53 -1.78 -5.51
CA ILE A 141 -5.26 -3.00 -5.86
C ILE A 141 -4.36 -4.07 -6.51
N PHE A 142 -3.03 -3.94 -6.35
CA PHE A 142 -2.00 -4.86 -6.82
C PHE A 142 -1.84 -4.98 -8.35
N ARG A 143 -2.22 -3.97 -9.12
CA ARG A 143 -1.85 -3.91 -10.54
C ARG A 143 -0.46 -3.32 -10.68
N ILE A 144 0.35 -3.84 -11.59
CA ILE A 144 1.65 -3.25 -11.89
C ILE A 144 1.41 -1.90 -12.57
N ALA A 145 1.89 -0.83 -11.94
CA ALA A 145 1.84 0.51 -12.52
C ALA A 145 3.12 0.83 -13.28
N THR A 146 4.27 0.40 -12.77
CA THR A 146 5.56 0.55 -13.45
C THR A 146 6.59 -0.45 -12.94
N ILE A 147 7.60 -0.73 -13.76
CA ILE A 147 8.77 -1.54 -13.44
C ILE A 147 9.99 -0.70 -13.76
N LEU A 148 10.89 -0.55 -12.80
CA LEU A 148 12.03 0.35 -12.88
C LEU A 148 13.30 -0.35 -12.40
N GLU A 149 14.46 0.18 -12.79
CA GLU A 149 15.71 -0.21 -12.17
C GLU A 149 15.71 0.20 -10.68
N PRO A 150 16.33 -0.58 -9.78
CA PRO A 150 16.32 -0.30 -8.34
C PRO A 150 16.98 1.04 -8.00
N ASP A 151 17.95 1.47 -8.80
CA ASP A 151 18.67 2.73 -8.59
C ASP A 151 17.84 3.95 -9.04
N ALA A 152 16.79 3.73 -9.85
CA ALA A 152 15.80 4.75 -10.20
C ALA A 152 14.77 5.00 -9.07
N TYR A 153 14.94 4.37 -7.90
CA TYR A 153 14.06 4.50 -6.74
C TYR A 153 13.90 5.96 -6.28
N ASP A 154 14.99 6.73 -6.29
CA ASP A 154 14.98 8.13 -5.86
C ASP A 154 14.13 9.00 -6.80
N MET A 155 14.07 8.66 -8.09
CA MET A 155 13.25 9.38 -9.07
C MET A 155 11.74 9.21 -8.83
N ILE A 156 11.33 8.09 -8.20
CA ILE A 156 9.93 7.81 -7.85
C ILE A 156 9.46 8.62 -6.63
N LEU A 157 10.39 9.01 -5.75
CA LEU A 157 10.05 9.74 -4.53
C LEU A 157 9.62 11.19 -4.81
N ASP A 158 10.14 11.79 -5.89
CA ASP A 158 9.94 13.21 -6.19
C ASP A 158 8.88 13.44 -7.26
N GLN A 159 8.70 12.47 -8.16
CA GLN A 159 7.66 12.56 -9.17
C GLN A 159 6.39 11.94 -8.59
N LYS A 160 5.31 12.73 -8.50
CA LYS A 160 3.95 12.19 -8.46
C LYS A 160 3.78 11.33 -9.70
N ILE A 161 4.22 10.07 -9.67
CA ILE A 161 4.20 9.20 -10.85
C ILE A 161 2.74 9.11 -11.25
N ILE A 162 2.48 9.71 -12.40
CA ILE A 162 1.17 9.83 -13.01
C ILE A 162 0.75 8.39 -13.32
N PHE A 163 -0.17 7.87 -12.52
CA PHE A 163 -0.87 6.63 -12.81
C PHE A 163 -1.55 6.82 -14.16
N ARG A 164 -1.00 6.22 -15.21
CA ARG A 164 -1.79 5.93 -16.40
C ARG A 164 -2.39 4.55 -16.20
N PRO A 165 -3.67 4.43 -15.84
CA PRO A 165 -4.35 3.17 -16.06
C PRO A 165 -4.34 2.91 -17.57
N ASP A 166 -3.75 1.80 -18.01
CA ASP A 166 -3.87 1.27 -19.38
C ASP A 166 -5.30 0.80 -19.70
N SER A 167 -6.32 1.43 -19.12
CA SER A 167 -7.72 1.11 -19.32
C SER A 167 -8.61 2.37 -19.24
N LEU A 168 -8.27 3.36 -20.06
CA LEU A 168 -9.29 4.14 -20.75
C LEU A 168 -9.40 3.64 -22.20
N GLU A 169 -9.59 2.33 -22.36
CA GLU A 169 -10.24 1.85 -23.58
C GLU A 169 -11.68 2.39 -23.53
N LYS A 170 -11.92 3.40 -24.37
CA LYS A 170 -13.22 4.00 -24.58
C LYS A 170 -14.22 2.89 -24.97
N LYS A 171 -15.42 3.02 -24.41
CA LYS A 171 -16.66 2.36 -24.83
C LYS A 171 -16.81 2.21 -26.34
#